data_AF-A0A974XB32-F1
#
_entry.id   AF-A0A974XB32-F1
#
_cell.length_a   1.000
_cell.length_b   1.000
_cell.length_c   1.000
_cell.angle_alpha   90.00
_cell.angle_beta   90.00
_cell.angle_gamma   90.00
#
_symmetry.space_group_name_H-M   'P 1'
#
loop_
_entity.id
_entity.type
_entity.pdbx_description
1 polymer ?
#
loop_
_entity_poly.entity_id
_entity_poly.type
_entity_poly.pdbx_seq_one_letter_code
_entity_poly.pdbx_strand_id
1 'polypeptide(L)'
;MIKFKNLVIMCFVLSILLFSAGCEKSEKVISYDYTEYEGIVQVGGYLTKFSTTSTDSVEYYFSKDEYSEEETNKFIYEYEKIIKVIKNECNYAFDGKLKVYVSDKLLCYGNENNVYINSINDIDVNTITYTLKALNKSGTSYGLCYGLAGAINEKVFKKSIEQGLTTKEIVSFLSNDEERYMLDFTVPTLETTYFTEEENKYAGAISYYFVKDLIKNNDYKYVYELIKNSSNLDMQFDNNITSLKNDWLKSIGSDLECVALEVPIRYEKNYERDNTTFPYITYTNSTISYVSKTMVEPSIEVDMDYKYCQEYFTMYEKDIAELKDYLSPYFDTDLEPVECYFLEELDVNYSSSYIIQYTTPLYAGLHEYVHHITHKSGERRPFWLIDGLAEYCHYYNFKNLSSRMTKEIFYNDRLENKFVVQNNEIVCNYTNEELEKYLNCVNKLSKVIKNPDSIDKNYFFIELFVEINAINDYLNPESASTFASTYLFNEIGSNLTYPTAASMVNYLIDTYGEEKFFELYKDGYNYQELYGKSFEELYEEWEAYIKPYADIVKEAFEK
;
A
#
# COMPACT_ATOMS: atom_id res chain seq x y z
N MET A 1 -68.77 48.33 -23.00
CA MET A 1 -68.47 48.78 -21.61
C MET A 1 -68.46 47.57 -20.70
N ILE A 2 -67.28 47.06 -20.37
CA ILE A 2 -67.14 46.11 -19.27
C ILE A 2 -67.54 46.89 -18.01
N LYS A 3 -68.63 46.47 -17.34
CA LYS A 3 -69.10 47.14 -16.13
C LYS A 3 -67.95 47.15 -15.13
N PHE A 4 -67.65 48.31 -14.54
CA PHE A 4 -66.57 48.52 -13.56
C PHE A 4 -66.50 47.40 -12.49
N LYS A 5 -67.66 46.86 -12.11
CA LYS A 5 -67.81 45.72 -11.21
C LYS A 5 -67.08 44.44 -11.68
N ASN A 6 -67.08 44.15 -12.98
CA ASN A 6 -66.39 42.99 -13.55
C ASN A 6 -64.88 43.19 -13.61
N LEU A 7 -64.42 44.44 -13.79
CA LEU A 7 -62.99 44.77 -13.75
C LEU A 7 -62.44 44.57 -12.34
N VAL A 8 -63.18 45.03 -11.31
CA VAL A 8 -62.78 44.85 -9.90
C VAL A 8 -62.73 43.38 -9.51
N ILE A 9 -63.72 42.57 -9.93
CA ILE A 9 -63.72 41.13 -9.67
C ILE A 9 -62.55 40.45 -10.36
N MET A 10 -62.28 40.80 -11.62
CA MET A 10 -61.18 40.21 -12.38
C MET A 10 -59.81 40.57 -11.79
N CYS A 11 -59.61 41.82 -11.35
CA CYS A 11 -58.40 42.23 -10.64
C CYS A 11 -58.26 41.46 -9.32
N PHE A 12 -59.33 41.31 -8.54
CA PHE A 12 -59.30 40.56 -7.27
C PHE A 12 -58.97 39.08 -7.47
N VAL A 13 -59.52 38.45 -8.50
CA VAL A 13 -59.20 37.06 -8.87
C VAL A 13 -57.75 36.93 -9.34
N LEU A 14 -57.24 37.88 -10.14
CA LEU A 14 -55.83 37.91 -10.53
C LEU A 14 -54.91 38.12 -9.32
N SER A 15 -55.29 38.95 -8.36
CA SER A 15 -54.54 39.13 -7.11
C SER A 15 -54.47 37.84 -6.31
N ILE A 16 -55.59 37.11 -6.18
CA ILE A 16 -55.63 35.80 -5.49
C ILE A 16 -54.79 34.76 -6.24
N LEU A 17 -54.84 34.72 -7.57
CA LEU A 17 -54.05 33.81 -8.39
C LEU A 17 -52.55 34.13 -8.32
N LEU A 18 -52.17 35.41 -8.29
CA LEU A 18 -50.78 35.83 -8.10
C LEU A 18 -50.30 35.59 -6.66
N PHE A 19 -51.16 35.73 -5.66
CA PHE A 19 -50.83 35.40 -4.26
C PHE A 19 -50.68 33.88 -4.05
N SER A 20 -51.49 33.08 -4.74
CA SER A 20 -51.40 31.61 -4.67
C SER A 20 -50.27 31.03 -5.54
N ALA A 21 -49.88 31.71 -6.62
CA ALA A 21 -48.67 31.39 -7.38
C ALA A 21 -47.38 31.90 -6.72
N GLY A 22 -47.48 32.96 -5.91
CA GLY A 22 -46.40 33.55 -5.11
C GLY A 22 -46.26 32.98 -3.69
N CYS A 23 -47.13 32.05 -3.28
CA CYS A 23 -46.81 31.13 -2.20
C CYS A 23 -45.72 30.20 -2.72
N GLU A 24 -44.47 30.65 -2.61
CA GLU A 24 -43.36 29.73 -2.37
C GLU A 24 -43.86 28.66 -1.42
N LYS A 25 -43.71 27.39 -1.82
CA LYS A 25 -43.85 26.28 -0.90
C LYS A 25 -43.03 26.69 0.32
N SER A 26 -43.70 27.03 1.42
CA SER A 26 -43.03 27.21 2.70
C SER A 26 -42.21 25.95 2.86
N GLU A 27 -40.89 26.10 2.81
CA GLU A 27 -39.96 25.04 3.13
C GLU A 27 -40.52 24.40 4.39
N LYS A 28 -40.72 23.09 4.34
CA LYS A 28 -40.99 22.34 5.56
C LYS A 28 -39.84 22.71 6.47
N VAL A 29 -40.10 23.53 7.48
CA VAL A 29 -39.17 23.76 8.59
C VAL A 29 -39.01 22.38 9.18
N ILE A 30 -37.91 21.72 8.84
CA ILE A 30 -37.53 20.47 9.45
C ILE A 30 -37.13 20.88 10.87
N SER A 31 -37.97 20.60 11.86
CA SER A 31 -37.61 20.85 13.24
C SER A 31 -36.62 19.76 13.65
N TYR A 32 -35.44 20.18 14.07
CA TYR A 32 -34.39 19.29 14.54
C TYR A 32 -34.38 19.28 16.07
N ASP A 33 -34.42 18.09 16.67
CA ASP A 33 -34.16 17.93 18.10
C ASP A 33 -32.65 17.88 18.31
N TYR A 34 -32.10 18.92 18.96
CA TYR A 34 -30.68 19.00 19.27
C TYR A 34 -30.35 18.30 20.59
N THR A 35 -29.34 17.43 20.58
CA THR A 35 -28.74 16.89 21.82
C THR A 35 -27.29 17.33 21.94
N GLU A 36 -26.79 17.45 23.18
CA GLU A 36 -25.39 17.83 23.43
C GLU A 36 -24.50 16.59 23.47
N TYR A 37 -23.36 16.64 22.77
CA TYR A 37 -22.33 15.62 22.78
C TYR A 37 -20.95 16.25 23.02
N GLU A 38 -20.22 15.75 24.02
CA GLU A 38 -18.82 16.10 24.27
C GLU A 38 -17.94 14.88 24.02
N GLY A 39 -16.97 15.00 23.11
CA GLY A 39 -16.05 13.90 22.79
C GLY A 39 -14.84 14.38 21.99
N ILE A 40 -13.74 13.62 22.06
CA ILE A 40 -12.61 13.80 21.14
C ILE A 40 -13.02 13.11 19.83
N VAL A 41 -13.05 13.87 18.74
CA VAL A 41 -13.64 13.43 17.47
C VAL A 41 -12.58 13.00 16.45
N GLN A 42 -11.31 13.40 16.63
CA GLN A 42 -10.21 13.00 15.75
C GLN A 42 -8.95 12.59 16.54
N VAL A 43 -8.24 11.59 16.04
CA VAL A 43 -6.98 11.09 16.60
C VAL A 43 -5.89 12.17 16.48
N GLY A 44 -5.42 12.68 17.63
CA GLY A 44 -4.47 13.81 17.69
C GLY A 44 -5.13 15.20 17.68
N GLY A 45 -6.45 15.27 17.53
CA GLY A 45 -7.21 16.52 17.47
C GLY A 45 -7.60 17.12 18.84
N TYR A 46 -7.98 18.39 18.78
CA TYR A 46 -8.44 19.18 19.92
C TYR A 46 -9.74 18.61 20.53
N LEU A 47 -9.93 18.79 21.83
CA LEU A 47 -11.21 18.52 22.49
C LEU A 47 -12.26 19.52 21.98
N THR A 48 -13.11 19.08 21.05
CA THR A 48 -14.18 19.90 20.46
C THR A 48 -15.54 19.45 21.00
N LYS A 49 -16.38 20.41 21.41
CA LYS A 49 -17.75 20.14 21.84
C LYS A 49 -18.68 20.27 20.64
N PHE A 50 -19.64 19.38 20.51
CA PHE A 50 -20.55 19.37 19.36
C PHE A 50 -22.01 19.50 19.80
N SER A 51 -22.77 20.23 18.99
CA SER A 51 -24.23 20.17 18.97
C SER A 51 -24.65 19.16 17.91
N THR A 52 -25.48 18.21 18.29
CA THR A 52 -25.90 17.13 17.39
C THR A 52 -27.32 17.36 16.88
N THR A 53 -27.56 16.94 15.65
CA THR A 53 -28.89 16.85 15.05
C THR A 53 -28.93 15.64 14.13
N SER A 54 -30.10 15.10 13.80
CA SER A 54 -30.16 13.92 12.94
C SER A 54 -31.36 13.92 12.00
N THR A 55 -31.16 13.25 10.87
CA THR A 55 -32.18 12.88 9.89
C THR A 55 -32.37 11.37 9.90
N ASP A 56 -33.15 10.82 8.97
CA ASP A 56 -33.35 9.37 8.85
C ASP A 56 -32.06 8.64 8.51
N SER A 57 -31.13 9.27 7.77
CA SER A 57 -29.94 8.61 7.21
C SER A 57 -28.62 9.18 7.74
N VAL A 58 -28.63 10.36 8.37
CA VAL A 58 -27.42 11.06 8.82
C VAL A 58 -27.58 11.57 10.25
N GLU A 59 -26.50 11.55 11.01
CA GLU A 59 -26.32 12.25 12.28
C GLU A 59 -25.23 13.31 12.11
N TYR A 60 -25.60 14.57 12.31
CA TYR A 60 -24.72 15.71 12.14
C TYR A 60 -24.21 16.19 13.49
N TYR A 61 -22.94 16.55 13.53
CA TYR A 61 -22.22 17.04 14.69
C TYR A 61 -21.57 18.36 14.29
N PHE A 62 -22.13 19.48 14.72
CA PHE A 62 -21.58 20.82 14.46
C PHE A 62 -20.81 21.31 15.67
N SER A 63 -19.62 21.88 15.48
CA SER A 63 -18.88 22.46 16.60
C SER A 63 -19.70 23.52 17.31
N LYS A 64 -19.71 23.46 18.63
CA LYS A 64 -20.53 24.31 19.48
C LYS A 64 -20.04 25.75 19.44
N ASP A 65 -21.01 26.68 19.36
CA ASP A 65 -20.78 28.12 19.32
C ASP A 65 -19.99 28.63 18.09
N GLU A 66 -19.65 27.77 17.12
CA GLU A 66 -18.96 28.14 15.88
C GLU A 66 -19.93 28.59 14.77
N TYR A 67 -21.13 28.02 14.72
CA TYR A 67 -22.06 28.21 13.59
C TYR A 67 -23.44 28.67 14.04
N SER A 68 -24.07 29.52 13.23
CA SER A 68 -25.46 29.92 13.40
C SER A 68 -26.43 28.83 12.95
N GLU A 69 -27.66 28.86 13.47
CA GLU A 69 -28.73 27.94 13.06
C GLU A 69 -29.06 28.04 11.56
N GLU A 70 -28.89 29.22 10.95
CA GLU A 70 -29.08 29.40 9.52
C GLU A 70 -28.02 28.65 8.71
N GLU A 71 -26.75 28.73 9.13
CA GLU A 71 -25.63 28.03 8.48
C GLU A 71 -25.78 26.51 8.62
N THR A 72 -26.13 26.01 9.81
CA THR A 72 -26.33 24.57 10.02
C THR A 72 -27.50 24.03 9.21
N ASN A 73 -28.64 24.72 9.19
CA ASN A 73 -29.81 24.32 8.40
C ASN A 73 -29.51 24.32 6.89
N LYS A 74 -28.80 25.34 6.40
CA LYS A 74 -28.38 25.42 4.99
C LYS A 74 -27.44 24.26 4.64
N PHE A 75 -26.46 23.97 5.48
CA PHE A 75 -25.55 22.84 5.27
C PHE A 75 -26.30 21.51 5.20
N ILE A 76 -27.17 21.23 6.19
CA ILE A 76 -27.98 19.99 6.22
C ILE A 76 -28.82 19.88 4.96
N TYR A 77 -29.50 20.96 4.55
CA TYR A 77 -30.34 20.96 3.36
C TYR A 77 -29.57 20.62 2.08
N GLU A 78 -28.39 21.21 1.89
CA GLU A 78 -27.55 20.93 0.72
C GLU A 78 -26.93 19.52 0.79
N TYR A 79 -26.50 19.07 1.97
CA TYR A 79 -25.92 17.74 2.17
C TYR A 79 -26.95 16.62 1.96
N GLU A 80 -28.19 16.81 2.42
CA GLU A 80 -29.28 15.84 2.22
C GLU A 80 -29.64 15.66 0.73
N LYS A 81 -29.41 16.65 -0.13
CA LYS A 81 -29.58 16.46 -1.59
C LYS A 81 -28.58 15.44 -2.13
N ILE A 82 -27.35 15.45 -1.62
CA ILE A 82 -26.29 14.49 -1.99
C ILE A 82 -26.67 13.10 -1.50
N ILE A 83 -27.05 12.98 -0.22
CA ILE A 83 -27.50 11.72 0.39
C ILE A 83 -28.68 11.13 -0.37
N LYS A 84 -29.63 11.97 -0.82
CA LYS A 84 -30.76 11.54 -1.64
C LYS A 84 -30.32 10.95 -2.99
N VAL A 85 -29.29 11.49 -3.63
CA VAL A 85 -28.75 10.93 -4.88
C VAL A 85 -28.08 9.59 -4.59
N ILE A 86 -27.23 9.50 -3.57
CA ILE A 86 -26.57 8.25 -3.15
C ILE A 86 -27.60 7.15 -2.86
N LYS A 87 -28.66 7.47 -2.11
CA LYS A 87 -29.72 6.52 -1.76
C LYS A 87 -30.52 6.03 -2.97
N ASN A 88 -30.96 6.95 -3.84
CA ASN A 88 -31.92 6.62 -4.89
C ASN A 88 -31.28 6.20 -6.21
N GLU A 89 -30.18 6.85 -6.60
CA GLU A 89 -29.55 6.66 -7.91
C GLU A 89 -28.42 5.63 -7.83
N CYS A 90 -27.61 5.68 -6.76
CA CYS A 90 -26.60 4.65 -6.48
C CYS A 90 -27.23 3.40 -5.83
N ASN A 91 -28.51 3.46 -5.46
CA ASN A 91 -29.25 2.39 -4.79
C ASN A 91 -28.55 1.90 -3.49
N TYR A 92 -27.94 2.83 -2.75
CA TYR A 92 -27.28 2.51 -1.48
C TYR A 92 -28.31 2.37 -0.35
N ALA A 93 -28.19 1.27 0.39
CA ALA A 93 -28.95 1.03 1.61
C ALA A 93 -28.04 1.32 2.81
N PHE A 94 -28.35 2.40 3.54
CA PHE A 94 -27.63 2.74 4.76
C PHE A 94 -27.89 1.69 5.84
N ASP A 95 -26.84 1.03 6.31
CA ASP A 95 -26.85 0.18 7.50
C ASP A 95 -26.46 1.02 8.72
N GLY A 96 -27.45 1.70 9.31
CA GLY A 96 -27.25 2.71 10.35
C GLY A 96 -27.23 4.15 9.81
N LYS A 97 -26.83 5.11 10.66
CA LYS A 97 -26.69 6.51 10.26
C LYS A 97 -25.23 6.83 9.94
N LEU A 98 -25.02 7.53 8.83
CA LEU A 98 -23.74 8.20 8.54
C LEU A 98 -23.53 9.31 9.55
N LYS A 99 -22.34 9.42 10.14
CA LYS A 99 -22.00 10.52 11.05
C LYS A 99 -21.20 11.59 10.32
N VAL A 100 -21.62 12.84 10.43
CA VAL A 100 -20.99 13.98 9.74
C VAL A 100 -20.56 15.01 10.77
N TYR A 101 -19.26 15.19 10.92
CA TYR A 101 -18.64 16.13 11.83
C TYR A 101 -18.19 17.38 11.06
N VAL A 102 -18.62 18.56 11.52
CA VAL A 102 -18.34 19.84 10.87
C VAL A 102 -17.68 20.79 11.87
N SER A 103 -16.45 21.20 11.60
CA SER A 103 -15.70 22.19 12.38
C SER A 103 -14.48 22.68 11.60
N ASP A 104 -14.15 23.98 11.69
CA ASP A 104 -12.98 24.58 11.05
C ASP A 104 -11.63 24.05 11.56
N LYS A 105 -11.65 23.34 12.69
CA LYS A 105 -10.48 22.70 13.31
C LYS A 105 -10.20 21.27 12.82
N LEU A 106 -11.10 20.67 12.04
CA LEU A 106 -10.97 19.30 11.57
C LEU A 106 -10.19 19.23 10.26
N LEU A 107 -9.58 18.06 10.00
CA LEU A 107 -9.15 17.69 8.65
C LEU A 107 -10.34 17.07 7.90
N CYS A 108 -10.41 17.30 6.59
CA CYS A 108 -11.44 16.68 5.75
C CYS A 108 -11.07 15.24 5.39
N TYR A 109 -11.91 14.28 5.75
CA TYR A 109 -11.77 12.87 5.34
C TYR A 109 -13.03 12.06 5.62
N GLY A 110 -13.06 10.81 5.16
CA GLY A 110 -14.14 9.86 5.44
C GLY A 110 -13.60 8.48 5.77
N ASN A 111 -14.05 7.92 6.89
CA ASN A 111 -13.68 6.58 7.36
C ASN A 111 -14.80 5.93 8.17
N GLU A 112 -15.09 4.64 7.95
CA GLU A 112 -16.04 3.83 8.75
C GLU A 112 -17.36 4.51 9.12
N ASN A 113 -18.11 5.00 8.12
CA ASN A 113 -19.36 5.75 8.29
C ASN A 113 -19.22 7.11 9.02
N ASN A 114 -18.01 7.64 9.18
CA ASN A 114 -17.75 8.97 9.70
C ASN A 114 -17.19 9.85 8.57
N VAL A 115 -17.73 11.05 8.43
CA VAL A 115 -17.25 12.08 7.50
C VAL A 115 -16.86 13.30 8.33
N TYR A 116 -15.68 13.83 8.09
CA TYR A 116 -15.13 15.01 8.76
C TYR A 116 -14.99 16.12 7.72
N ILE A 117 -15.50 17.30 8.03
CA ILE A 117 -15.60 18.45 7.11
C ILE A 117 -15.13 19.70 7.84
N ASN A 118 -14.25 20.46 7.19
CA ASN A 118 -13.61 21.63 7.77
C ASN A 118 -14.26 22.98 7.39
N SER A 119 -15.28 22.96 6.54
CA SER A 119 -16.01 24.17 6.13
C SER A 119 -17.52 23.88 6.06
N ILE A 120 -18.30 24.69 6.77
CA ILE A 120 -19.77 24.63 6.69
C ILE A 120 -20.31 25.24 5.38
N ASN A 121 -19.51 26.07 4.70
CA ASN A 121 -19.96 26.84 3.54
C ASN A 121 -19.64 26.15 2.21
N ASP A 122 -18.71 25.20 2.19
CA ASP A 122 -18.14 24.64 0.97
C ASP A 122 -18.43 23.14 0.86
N ILE A 123 -19.66 22.80 0.46
CA ILE A 123 -19.95 21.44 -0.01
C ILE A 123 -19.50 21.35 -1.47
N ASP A 124 -18.36 20.69 -1.66
CA ASP A 124 -17.68 20.52 -2.93
C ASP A 124 -17.54 19.03 -3.32
N VAL A 125 -16.79 18.78 -4.39
CA VAL A 125 -16.52 17.43 -4.88
C VAL A 125 -15.75 16.61 -3.86
N ASN A 126 -14.83 17.23 -3.12
CA ASN A 126 -14.04 16.55 -2.10
C ASN A 126 -14.94 16.08 -0.95
N THR A 127 -15.86 16.92 -0.49
CA THR A 127 -16.87 16.57 0.53
C THR A 127 -17.68 15.35 0.11
N ILE A 128 -18.14 15.30 -1.15
CA ILE A 128 -18.87 14.14 -1.68
C ILE A 128 -17.95 12.91 -1.81
N THR A 129 -16.69 13.11 -2.21
CA THR A 129 -15.67 12.04 -2.32
C THR A 129 -15.43 11.39 -0.97
N TYR A 130 -15.22 12.18 0.08
CA TYR A 130 -15.05 11.69 1.46
C TYR A 130 -16.31 11.00 1.97
N THR A 131 -17.48 11.49 1.60
CA THR A 131 -18.75 10.81 1.91
C THR A 131 -18.80 9.43 1.25
N LEU A 132 -18.44 9.31 -0.03
CA LEU A 132 -18.40 8.02 -0.72
C LEU A 132 -17.34 7.08 -0.11
N LYS A 133 -16.17 7.60 0.29
CA LYS A 133 -15.15 6.82 1.00
C LYS A 133 -15.64 6.30 2.36
N ALA A 134 -16.29 7.15 3.16
CA ALA A 134 -16.81 6.74 4.47
C ALA A 134 -17.87 5.63 4.38
N LEU A 135 -18.59 5.53 3.26
CA LEU A 135 -19.60 4.49 3.01
C LEU A 135 -19.01 3.19 2.44
N ASN A 136 -17.70 3.13 2.22
CA ASN A 136 -17.01 1.98 1.65
C ASN A 136 -15.80 1.60 2.52
N LYS A 137 -15.12 0.51 2.16
CA LYS A 137 -13.96 0.00 2.91
C LYS A 137 -12.69 0.81 2.62
N SER A 138 -11.71 0.69 3.52
CA SER A 138 -10.32 1.11 3.27
C SER A 138 -9.79 0.61 1.93
N GLY A 139 -8.92 1.41 1.31
CA GLY A 139 -8.37 1.13 -0.03
C GLY A 139 -9.35 1.25 -1.20
N THR A 140 -10.58 1.74 -0.99
CA THR A 140 -11.52 2.04 -2.09
C THR A 140 -10.92 3.04 -3.08
N SER A 141 -11.08 2.78 -4.38
CA SER A 141 -10.55 3.60 -5.48
C SER A 141 -10.96 5.07 -5.35
N TYR A 142 -9.96 5.92 -5.17
CA TYR A 142 -10.15 7.35 -5.06
C TYR A 142 -10.69 7.97 -6.34
N GLY A 143 -10.13 7.63 -7.51
CA GLY A 143 -10.56 8.17 -8.80
C GLY A 143 -12.01 7.81 -9.14
N LEU A 144 -12.48 6.60 -8.82
CA LEU A 144 -13.90 6.24 -8.98
C LEU A 144 -14.80 7.05 -8.03
N CYS A 145 -14.42 7.19 -6.76
CA CYS A 145 -15.12 8.03 -5.80
C CYS A 145 -15.19 9.49 -6.27
N TYR A 146 -14.07 10.06 -6.71
CA TYR A 146 -13.98 11.45 -7.17
C TYR A 146 -14.81 11.68 -8.44
N GLY A 147 -14.74 10.76 -9.41
CA GLY A 147 -15.53 10.86 -10.63
C GLY A 147 -17.04 10.78 -10.37
N LEU A 148 -17.47 9.87 -9.48
CA LEU A 148 -18.88 9.78 -9.08
C LEU A 148 -19.32 11.00 -8.28
N ALA A 149 -18.49 11.45 -7.34
CA ALA A 149 -18.70 12.69 -6.59
C ALA A 149 -18.93 13.86 -7.55
N GLY A 150 -18.16 13.88 -8.64
CA GLY A 150 -18.29 14.93 -9.62
C GLY A 150 -19.60 14.91 -10.40
N ALA A 151 -20.04 13.72 -10.81
CA ALA A 151 -21.35 13.53 -11.45
C ALA A 151 -22.52 13.84 -10.51
N ILE A 152 -22.37 13.56 -9.20
CA ILE A 152 -23.37 13.92 -8.18
C ILE A 152 -23.43 15.44 -8.00
N ASN A 153 -22.28 16.10 -7.88
CA ASN A 153 -22.18 17.55 -7.75
C ASN A 153 -22.84 18.29 -8.93
N GLU A 154 -22.56 17.86 -10.16
CA GLU A 154 -23.19 18.42 -11.37
C GLU A 154 -24.72 18.23 -11.33
N LYS A 155 -25.20 17.07 -10.90
CA LYS A 155 -26.65 16.77 -10.82
C LYS A 155 -27.36 17.59 -9.74
N VAL A 156 -26.75 17.74 -8.57
CA VAL A 156 -27.35 18.44 -7.41
C VAL A 156 -27.27 19.95 -7.56
N PHE A 157 -26.08 20.46 -7.88
CA PHE A 157 -25.80 21.90 -7.84
C PHE A 157 -25.78 22.56 -9.23
N LYS A 158 -25.90 21.78 -10.31
CA LYS A 158 -25.76 22.26 -11.70
C LYS A 158 -24.43 22.99 -11.95
N LYS A 159 -23.42 22.66 -11.15
CA LYS A 159 -22.04 23.13 -11.29
C LYS A 159 -21.25 22.01 -11.93
N SER A 160 -20.96 22.15 -13.22
CA SER A 160 -20.01 21.27 -13.89
C SER A 160 -18.65 21.45 -13.23
N ILE A 161 -17.93 20.35 -13.06
CA ILE A 161 -16.55 20.37 -12.54
C ILE A 161 -15.56 20.51 -13.67
N GLU A 162 -16.02 20.66 -14.92
CA GLU A 162 -15.19 20.96 -16.09
C GLU A 162 -14.00 21.80 -15.68
N GLN A 163 -12.85 21.15 -15.50
CA GLN A 163 -11.63 21.81 -15.01
C GLN A 163 -10.98 22.65 -16.13
N GLY A 164 -11.81 23.12 -17.07
CA GLY A 164 -11.42 23.74 -18.32
C GLY A 164 -10.76 22.80 -19.32
N LEU A 165 -10.58 21.51 -19.01
CA LEU A 165 -9.90 20.55 -19.87
C LEU A 165 -10.86 19.90 -20.86
N THR A 166 -10.50 20.00 -22.14
CA THR A 166 -11.13 19.29 -23.25
C THR A 166 -10.60 17.88 -23.35
N THR A 167 -11.37 17.01 -23.99
CA THR A 167 -10.95 15.65 -24.32
C THR A 167 -9.62 15.61 -25.09
N LYS A 168 -9.38 16.58 -25.98
CA LYS A 168 -8.12 16.66 -26.74
C LYS A 168 -6.91 16.95 -25.84
N GLU A 169 -7.08 17.81 -24.83
CA GLU A 169 -6.02 18.10 -23.87
C GLU A 169 -5.71 16.86 -23.02
N ILE A 170 -6.73 16.10 -22.60
CA ILE A 170 -6.53 14.84 -21.87
C ILE A 170 -5.78 13.81 -22.72
N VAL A 171 -6.18 13.60 -23.98
CA VAL A 171 -5.49 12.68 -24.89
C VAL A 171 -4.04 13.13 -25.12
N SER A 172 -3.81 14.45 -25.28
CA SER A 172 -2.46 14.99 -25.45
C SER A 172 -1.59 14.78 -24.20
N PHE A 173 -2.16 14.93 -23.01
CA PHE A 173 -1.46 14.72 -21.74
C PHE A 173 -1.07 13.26 -21.56
N LEU A 174 -2.02 12.34 -21.74
CA LEU A 174 -1.79 10.90 -21.63
C LEU A 174 -0.87 10.32 -22.72
N SER A 175 -0.64 11.07 -23.80
CA SER A 175 0.31 10.67 -24.86
C SER A 175 1.77 10.71 -24.40
N ASN A 176 2.06 11.35 -23.25
CA ASN A 176 3.34 11.18 -22.57
C ASN A 176 3.33 9.87 -21.77
N ASP A 177 4.27 8.98 -22.05
CA ASP A 177 4.39 7.67 -21.39
C ASP A 177 4.58 7.81 -19.88
N GLU A 178 5.27 8.86 -19.44
CA GLU A 178 5.50 9.17 -18.03
C GLU A 178 4.20 9.54 -17.29
N GLU A 179 3.14 9.95 -17.98
CA GLU A 179 1.87 10.41 -17.37
C GLU A 179 0.77 9.33 -17.38
N ARG A 180 1.04 8.17 -17.98
CA ARG A 180 0.04 7.11 -18.13
C ARG A 180 -0.44 6.53 -16.80
N TYR A 181 0.36 6.68 -15.75
CA TYR A 181 -0.01 6.24 -14.42
C TYR A 181 -1.23 6.99 -13.84
N MET A 182 -1.62 8.14 -14.40
CA MET A 182 -2.86 8.84 -14.04
C MET A 182 -4.13 8.06 -14.37
N LEU A 183 -4.01 6.98 -15.13
CA LEU A 183 -5.09 6.03 -15.35
C LEU A 183 -5.25 5.06 -14.18
N ASP A 184 -4.33 5.00 -13.22
CA ASP A 184 -4.54 4.30 -11.97
C ASP A 184 -5.41 5.15 -11.03
N PHE A 185 -6.61 4.66 -10.75
CA PHE A 185 -7.60 5.34 -9.92
C PHE A 185 -7.55 4.90 -8.47
N THR A 186 -6.63 4.00 -8.10
CA THR A 186 -6.47 3.56 -6.71
C THR A 186 -5.83 4.64 -5.86
N VAL A 187 -4.99 5.49 -6.46
CA VAL A 187 -4.23 6.51 -5.76
C VAL A 187 -5.06 7.76 -5.49
N PRO A 188 -4.95 8.36 -4.29
CA PRO A 188 -5.52 9.67 -3.99
C PRO A 188 -4.75 10.83 -4.66
N THR A 189 -4.82 10.89 -5.99
CA THR A 189 -4.16 11.86 -6.88
C THR A 189 -4.67 13.31 -6.78
N LEU A 190 -5.11 13.79 -5.61
CA LEU A 190 -5.55 15.18 -5.40
C LEU A 190 -4.86 15.84 -4.21
N GLU A 191 -3.85 15.19 -3.66
CA GLU A 191 -3.08 15.65 -2.52
C GLU A 191 -1.66 15.94 -3.02
N THR A 192 -1.19 17.18 -2.86
CA THR A 192 0.06 17.70 -3.44
C THR A 192 1.35 17.09 -2.86
N THR A 193 1.21 15.99 -2.14
CA THR A 193 2.28 15.31 -1.43
C THR A 193 3.19 14.55 -2.38
N TYR A 194 2.62 13.90 -3.42
CA TYR A 194 3.35 13.17 -4.49
C TYR A 194 2.99 13.64 -5.90
N PHE A 195 1.98 14.50 -6.03
CA PHE A 195 1.50 14.98 -7.33
C PHE A 195 1.55 16.50 -7.36
N THR A 196 1.94 17.04 -8.50
CA THR A 196 1.86 18.46 -8.81
C THR A 196 0.40 18.92 -8.92
N GLU A 197 0.17 20.22 -8.84
CA GLU A 197 -1.17 20.78 -9.06
C GLU A 197 -1.70 20.49 -10.48
N GLU A 198 -0.81 20.40 -11.47
CA GLU A 198 -1.16 20.07 -12.85
C GLU A 198 -1.60 18.60 -12.96
N GLU A 199 -0.82 17.68 -12.40
CA GLU A 199 -1.16 16.25 -12.33
C GLU A 199 -2.51 16.02 -11.64
N ASN A 200 -2.74 16.68 -10.50
CA ASN A 200 -4.01 16.64 -9.78
C ASN A 200 -5.19 17.10 -10.66
N LYS A 201 -4.97 18.17 -11.44
CA LYS A 201 -5.97 18.71 -12.36
C LYS A 201 -6.35 17.68 -13.43
N TYR A 202 -5.36 17.05 -14.05
CA TYR A 202 -5.59 16.02 -15.07
C TYR A 202 -6.23 14.76 -14.47
N ALA A 203 -5.75 14.27 -13.34
CA ALA A 203 -6.29 13.09 -12.69
C ALA A 203 -7.76 13.25 -12.30
N GLY A 204 -8.13 14.43 -11.76
CA GLY A 204 -9.52 14.78 -11.47
C GLY A 204 -10.40 14.83 -12.72
N ALA A 205 -9.90 15.41 -13.82
CA ALA A 205 -10.63 15.46 -15.08
C ALA A 205 -10.80 14.08 -15.72
N ILE A 206 -9.75 13.27 -15.77
CA ILE A 206 -9.76 11.89 -16.26
C ILE A 206 -10.80 11.07 -15.49
N SER A 207 -10.73 11.09 -14.16
CA SER A 207 -11.67 10.39 -13.27
C SER A 207 -13.12 10.80 -13.53
N TYR A 208 -13.39 12.11 -13.63
CA TYR A 208 -14.73 12.63 -13.89
C TYR A 208 -15.27 12.24 -15.27
N TYR A 209 -14.50 12.43 -16.35
CA TYR A 209 -14.97 12.11 -17.69
C TYR A 209 -15.14 10.61 -17.91
N PHE A 210 -14.27 9.78 -17.34
CA PHE A 210 -14.41 8.33 -17.35
C PHE A 210 -15.71 7.90 -16.66
N VAL A 211 -15.95 8.36 -15.43
CA VAL A 211 -17.17 8.00 -14.69
C VAL A 211 -18.42 8.56 -15.38
N LYS A 212 -18.36 9.76 -15.97
CA LYS A 212 -19.49 10.33 -16.72
C LYS A 212 -19.86 9.46 -17.93
N ASP A 213 -18.87 8.90 -18.63
CA ASP A 213 -19.12 7.96 -19.73
C ASP A 213 -19.72 6.64 -19.21
N LEU A 214 -19.20 6.10 -18.10
CA LEU A 214 -19.77 4.90 -17.47
C LEU A 214 -21.24 5.11 -17.06
N ILE A 215 -21.58 6.24 -16.45
CA ILE A 215 -22.97 6.58 -16.06
C ILE A 215 -23.86 6.72 -17.29
N LYS A 216 -23.35 7.33 -18.37
CA LYS A 216 -24.09 7.50 -19.61
C LYS A 216 -24.43 6.17 -20.30
N ASN A 217 -23.49 5.23 -20.27
CA ASN A 217 -23.63 3.93 -20.94
C ASN A 217 -24.30 2.87 -20.02
N ASN A 218 -24.29 3.10 -18.71
CA ASN A 218 -24.90 2.24 -17.70
C ASN A 218 -25.83 3.09 -16.81
N ASP A 219 -25.45 3.33 -15.55
CA ASP A 219 -26.13 4.22 -14.60
C ASP A 219 -25.24 4.52 -13.38
N TYR A 220 -25.76 5.30 -12.42
CA TYR A 220 -25.07 5.61 -11.15
C TYR A 220 -24.84 4.35 -10.29
N LYS A 221 -25.79 3.40 -10.30
CA LYS A 221 -25.72 2.16 -9.53
C LYS A 221 -24.54 1.30 -9.97
N TYR A 222 -24.33 1.15 -11.28
CA TYR A 222 -23.22 0.40 -11.84
C TYR A 222 -21.87 0.94 -11.38
N VAL A 223 -21.68 2.27 -11.45
CA VAL A 223 -20.44 2.90 -10.97
C VAL A 223 -20.26 2.71 -9.46
N TYR A 224 -21.33 2.83 -8.69
CA TYR A 224 -21.25 2.61 -7.25
C TYR A 224 -20.89 1.16 -6.88
N GLU A 225 -21.37 0.17 -7.62
CA GLU A 225 -20.92 -1.23 -7.45
C GLU A 225 -19.44 -1.42 -7.81
N LEU A 226 -18.92 -0.69 -8.81
CA LEU A 226 -17.47 -0.68 -9.07
C LEU A 226 -16.69 -0.10 -7.88
N ILE A 227 -17.15 1.01 -7.30
CA ILE A 227 -16.55 1.60 -6.10
C ILE A 227 -16.53 0.58 -4.96
N LYS A 228 -17.65 -0.06 -4.67
CA LYS A 228 -17.77 -1.03 -3.59
C LYS A 228 -16.83 -2.23 -3.74
N ASN A 229 -16.59 -2.66 -4.98
CA ASN A 229 -15.68 -3.77 -5.27
C ASN A 229 -14.21 -3.34 -5.38
N SER A 230 -13.95 -2.04 -5.54
CA SER A 230 -12.60 -1.53 -5.77
C SER A 230 -11.66 -1.65 -4.57
N SER A 231 -12.18 -1.80 -3.35
CA SER A 231 -11.34 -2.08 -2.18
C SER A 231 -10.83 -3.52 -2.14
N ASN A 232 -11.42 -4.43 -2.93
CA ASN A 232 -10.99 -5.82 -2.94
C ASN A 232 -9.68 -5.95 -3.72
N LEU A 233 -8.73 -6.70 -3.16
CA LEU A 233 -7.47 -7.06 -3.81
C LEU A 233 -7.70 -8.20 -4.82
N ASP A 234 -8.50 -7.92 -5.85
CA ASP A 234 -8.95 -8.89 -6.85
C ASP A 234 -8.46 -8.51 -8.25
N MET A 235 -7.59 -9.36 -8.82
CA MET A 235 -7.08 -9.21 -10.18
C MET A 235 -8.20 -9.20 -11.24
N GLN A 236 -9.32 -9.89 -11.01
CA GLN A 236 -10.43 -9.87 -11.96
C GLN A 236 -11.09 -8.49 -12.01
N PHE A 237 -11.23 -7.82 -10.87
CA PHE A 237 -11.69 -6.43 -10.82
C PHE A 237 -10.73 -5.51 -11.58
N ASP A 238 -9.41 -5.63 -11.35
CA ASP A 238 -8.40 -4.78 -12.00
C ASP A 238 -8.36 -4.99 -13.53
N ASN A 239 -8.51 -6.23 -14.00
CA ASN A 239 -8.64 -6.51 -15.44
C ASN A 239 -9.92 -5.90 -16.03
N ASN A 240 -11.05 -6.01 -15.32
CA ASN A 240 -12.32 -5.46 -15.79
C ASN A 240 -12.28 -3.92 -15.86
N ILE A 241 -11.74 -3.25 -14.84
CA ILE A 241 -11.68 -1.79 -14.84
C ILE A 241 -10.73 -1.26 -15.92
N THR A 242 -9.63 -1.97 -16.19
CA THR A 242 -8.73 -1.66 -17.31
C THR A 242 -9.42 -1.80 -18.66
N SER A 243 -10.22 -2.86 -18.87
CA SER A 243 -11.01 -2.99 -20.09
C SER A 243 -11.96 -1.81 -20.29
N LEU A 244 -12.65 -1.39 -19.22
CA LEU A 244 -13.55 -0.23 -19.27
C LEU A 244 -12.79 1.06 -19.59
N LYS A 245 -11.61 1.26 -18.99
CA LYS A 245 -10.73 2.41 -19.31
C LYS A 245 -10.31 2.39 -20.77
N ASN A 246 -9.96 1.24 -21.33
CA ASN A 246 -9.57 1.10 -22.73
C ASN A 246 -10.72 1.39 -23.70
N ASP A 247 -11.94 0.96 -23.37
CA ASP A 247 -13.12 1.30 -24.16
C ASP A 247 -13.41 2.80 -24.12
N TRP A 248 -13.24 3.44 -22.96
CA TRP A 248 -13.36 4.89 -22.81
C TRP A 248 -12.26 5.64 -23.57
N LEU A 249 -10.99 5.24 -23.46
CA LEU A 249 -9.86 5.83 -24.21
C LEU A 249 -10.14 5.82 -25.72
N LYS A 250 -10.65 4.70 -26.25
CA LYS A 250 -11.07 4.58 -27.66
C LYS A 250 -12.23 5.52 -28.00
N SER A 251 -13.21 5.66 -27.10
CA SER A 251 -14.38 6.54 -27.32
C SER A 251 -14.00 8.02 -27.39
N ILE A 252 -12.92 8.41 -26.71
CA ILE A 252 -12.36 9.76 -26.74
C ILE A 252 -11.33 10.00 -27.86
N GLY A 253 -11.08 9.00 -28.70
CA GLY A 253 -10.16 9.10 -29.84
C GLY A 253 -8.69 8.97 -29.47
N SER A 254 -8.38 8.31 -28.34
CA SER A 254 -7.02 7.93 -27.97
C SER A 254 -6.64 6.58 -28.60
N ASP A 255 -5.42 6.49 -29.11
CA ASP A 255 -4.82 5.21 -29.55
C ASP A 255 -4.08 4.49 -28.39
N LEU A 256 -4.12 5.06 -27.18
CA LEU A 256 -3.48 4.49 -26.00
C LEU A 256 -4.26 3.31 -25.45
N GLU A 257 -3.53 2.36 -24.86
CA GLU A 257 -4.09 1.28 -24.06
C GLU A 257 -3.47 1.30 -22.66
N CYS A 258 -4.35 1.31 -21.66
CA CYS A 258 -4.05 1.06 -20.27
C CYS A 258 -3.75 -0.43 -20.08
N VAL A 259 -2.72 -0.72 -19.29
CA VAL A 259 -2.33 -2.07 -18.89
C VAL A 259 -2.84 -2.31 -17.47
N ALA A 260 -3.40 -3.48 -17.22
CA ALA A 260 -3.83 -3.84 -15.87
C ALA A 260 -2.61 -4.03 -14.97
N LEU A 261 -2.75 -3.68 -13.70
CA LEU A 261 -1.73 -4.00 -12.70
C LEU A 261 -1.46 -5.50 -12.70
N GLU A 262 -0.20 -5.88 -12.54
CA GLU A 262 0.18 -7.30 -12.48
C GLU A 262 -0.20 -7.92 -11.13
N VAL A 263 -0.32 -7.09 -10.08
CA VAL A 263 -0.83 -7.46 -8.76
C VAL A 263 -1.80 -6.38 -8.25
N PRO A 264 -2.81 -6.73 -7.43
CA PRO A 264 -3.71 -5.74 -6.87
C PRO A 264 -2.99 -4.92 -5.79
N ILE A 265 -2.99 -3.59 -5.95
CA ILE A 265 -2.45 -2.64 -4.98
C ILE A 265 -3.53 -1.59 -4.72
N ARG A 266 -3.77 -1.24 -3.45
CA ARG A 266 -4.70 -0.18 -3.07
C ARG A 266 -4.01 0.83 -2.17
N TYR A 267 -4.43 2.08 -2.27
CA TYR A 267 -3.86 3.18 -1.50
C TYR A 267 -4.93 3.86 -0.68
N GLU A 268 -4.55 4.31 0.50
CA GLU A 268 -5.35 5.15 1.37
C GLU A 268 -4.49 6.25 1.97
N LYS A 269 -5.07 7.44 2.10
CA LYS A 269 -4.42 8.51 2.85
C LYS A 269 -4.42 8.14 4.33
N ASN A 270 -3.25 8.25 4.96
CA ASN A 270 -3.15 8.10 6.40
C ASN A 270 -3.72 9.36 7.08
N TYR A 271 -4.66 9.17 8.00
CA TYR A 271 -5.25 10.24 8.79
C TYR A 271 -4.89 10.15 10.28
N GLU A 272 -3.99 9.22 10.64
CA GLU A 272 -3.49 9.03 11.99
C GLU A 272 -2.42 10.07 12.37
N ARG A 273 -1.91 9.99 13.61
CA ARG A 273 -0.96 10.98 14.15
C ARG A 273 0.36 11.04 13.40
N ASP A 274 0.74 9.94 12.76
CA ASP A 274 1.97 9.77 12.01
C ASP A 274 1.80 10.09 10.52
N ASN A 275 0.68 10.67 10.09
CA ASN A 275 0.43 11.01 8.68
C ASN A 275 1.47 11.94 8.04
N THR A 276 2.23 12.69 8.84
CA THR A 276 3.34 13.52 8.36
C THR A 276 4.53 12.66 7.95
N THR A 277 4.73 11.55 8.66
CA THR A 277 5.78 10.56 8.40
C THR A 277 5.33 9.59 7.32
N PHE A 278 4.12 9.03 7.45
CA PHE A 278 3.54 8.07 6.52
C PHE A 278 2.26 8.66 5.92
N PRO A 279 2.33 9.48 4.86
CA PRO A 279 1.16 10.11 4.27
C PRO A 279 0.17 9.12 3.65
N TYR A 280 0.62 7.92 3.27
CA TYR A 280 -0.23 6.87 2.70
C TYR A 280 -0.01 5.51 3.33
N ILE A 281 -1.10 4.75 3.34
CA ILE A 281 -1.16 3.34 3.66
C ILE A 281 -1.40 2.60 2.34
N THR A 282 -0.56 1.62 2.04
CA THR A 282 -0.65 0.78 0.86
C THR A 282 -1.09 -0.62 1.27
N TYR A 283 -2.10 -1.16 0.60
CA TYR A 283 -2.62 -2.49 0.85
C TYR A 283 -2.28 -3.41 -0.32
N THR A 284 -1.73 -4.56 0.00
CA THR A 284 -1.47 -5.66 -0.92
C THR A 284 -1.97 -6.97 -0.30
N ASN A 285 -1.90 -8.09 -1.04
CA ASN A 285 -2.33 -9.38 -0.50
C ASN A 285 -1.46 -9.85 0.68
N SER A 286 -0.23 -9.37 0.77
CA SER A 286 0.71 -9.83 1.79
C SER A 286 1.00 -8.77 2.86
N THR A 287 0.74 -7.48 2.62
CA THR A 287 1.12 -6.41 3.56
C THR A 287 0.12 -5.26 3.67
N ILE A 288 0.17 -4.58 4.82
CA ILE A 288 -0.37 -3.23 5.06
C ILE A 288 0.84 -2.33 5.33
N SER A 289 1.18 -1.49 4.36
CA SER A 289 2.45 -0.76 4.33
C SER A 289 2.27 0.73 4.57
N TYR A 290 2.91 1.26 5.60
CA TYR A 290 3.00 2.67 5.94
C TYR A 290 4.29 3.23 5.32
N VAL A 291 4.15 4.05 4.28
CA VAL A 291 5.28 4.45 3.43
C VAL A 291 5.63 5.92 3.66
N SER A 292 6.88 6.20 4.04
CA SER A 292 7.40 7.57 4.11
C SER A 292 7.67 8.13 2.71
N LYS A 293 7.81 9.45 2.58
CA LYS A 293 8.16 10.06 1.29
C LYS A 293 9.55 9.69 0.81
N THR A 294 10.47 9.67 1.77
CA THR A 294 11.87 9.37 1.56
C THR A 294 12.23 8.31 2.57
N MET A 295 12.91 7.28 2.10
CA MET A 295 13.44 6.22 2.95
C MET A 295 14.96 6.37 2.94
N VAL A 296 15.56 6.58 4.11
CA VAL A 296 17.02 6.58 4.26
C VAL A 296 17.38 5.27 4.92
N GLU A 297 17.81 4.32 4.09
CA GLU A 297 18.57 3.20 4.59
C GLU A 297 20.05 3.54 4.60
N PRO A 298 20.88 2.83 5.40
CA PRO A 298 22.22 3.29 5.73
C PRO A 298 23.17 3.49 4.52
N SER A 299 22.76 3.11 3.32
CA SER A 299 23.49 3.29 2.07
C SER A 299 22.68 3.86 0.89
N ILE A 300 21.35 4.01 0.99
CA ILE A 300 20.51 4.53 -0.09
C ILE A 300 19.41 5.43 0.47
N GLU A 301 19.29 6.63 -0.12
CA GLU A 301 18.11 7.48 -0.03
C GLU A 301 17.23 7.16 -1.24
N VAL A 302 16.05 6.59 -1.00
CA VAL A 302 15.07 6.29 -2.04
C VAL A 302 13.89 7.25 -1.89
N ASP A 303 13.59 7.97 -2.97
CA ASP A 303 12.33 8.68 -3.10
C ASP A 303 11.22 7.66 -3.39
N MET A 304 10.34 7.43 -2.43
CA MET A 304 9.21 6.51 -2.53
C MET A 304 8.06 7.18 -3.27
N ASP A 305 8.32 7.65 -4.49
CA ASP A 305 7.25 8.18 -5.36
C ASP A 305 6.27 7.07 -5.77
N TYR A 306 5.17 7.46 -6.42
CA TYR A 306 4.13 6.50 -6.79
C TYR A 306 4.66 5.39 -7.71
N LYS A 307 5.49 5.74 -8.70
CA LYS A 307 6.00 4.79 -9.69
C LYS A 307 6.92 3.77 -9.01
N TYR A 308 7.83 4.25 -8.16
CA TYR A 308 8.70 3.40 -7.38
C TYR A 308 7.89 2.46 -6.47
N CYS A 309 6.91 3.00 -5.73
CA CYS A 309 6.04 2.19 -4.87
C CYS A 309 5.32 1.09 -5.67
N GLN A 310 4.74 1.43 -6.81
CA GLN A 310 4.04 0.48 -7.67
C GLN A 310 4.97 -0.64 -8.16
N GLU A 311 6.15 -0.29 -8.67
CA GLU A 311 7.16 -1.25 -9.13
C GLU A 311 7.63 -2.15 -7.97
N TYR A 312 7.97 -1.55 -6.83
CA TYR A 312 8.40 -2.24 -5.62
C TYR A 312 7.35 -3.26 -5.13
N PHE A 313 6.11 -2.83 -4.87
CA PHE A 313 5.07 -3.73 -4.36
C PHE A 313 4.68 -4.81 -5.37
N THR A 314 4.79 -4.53 -6.67
CA THR A 314 4.60 -5.54 -7.72
C THR A 314 5.67 -6.63 -7.65
N MET A 315 6.94 -6.25 -7.46
CA MET A 315 8.02 -7.22 -7.28
C MET A 315 7.85 -8.00 -5.98
N TYR A 316 7.57 -7.29 -4.88
CA TYR A 316 7.37 -7.87 -3.56
C TYR A 316 6.28 -8.96 -3.59
N GLU A 317 5.08 -8.65 -4.09
CA GLU A 317 3.98 -9.64 -4.12
C GLU A 317 4.28 -10.85 -5.01
N LYS A 318 5.07 -10.70 -6.07
CA LYS A 318 5.51 -11.84 -6.89
C LYS A 318 6.48 -12.73 -6.13
N ASP A 319 7.49 -12.14 -5.50
CA ASP A 319 8.47 -12.88 -4.71
C ASP A 319 7.78 -13.60 -3.52
N ILE A 320 6.80 -12.95 -2.88
CA ILE A 320 5.98 -13.57 -1.82
C ILE A 320 5.06 -14.67 -2.35
N ALA A 321 4.44 -14.51 -3.52
CA ALA A 321 3.60 -15.56 -4.10
C ALA A 321 4.41 -16.83 -4.40
N GLU A 322 5.64 -16.68 -4.92
CA GLU A 322 6.55 -17.80 -5.16
C GLU A 322 7.03 -18.44 -3.84
N LEU A 323 7.31 -17.64 -2.81
CA LEU A 323 7.65 -18.14 -1.48
C LEU A 323 6.49 -18.95 -0.87
N LYS A 324 5.26 -18.43 -0.96
CA LYS A 324 4.04 -19.11 -0.47
C LYS A 324 3.85 -20.44 -1.18
N ASP A 325 3.99 -20.50 -2.51
CA ASP A 325 3.89 -21.75 -3.27
C ASP A 325 4.91 -22.79 -2.75
N TYR A 326 6.18 -22.38 -2.57
CA TYR A 326 7.24 -23.25 -2.05
C TYR A 326 6.99 -23.75 -0.63
N LEU A 327 6.52 -22.89 0.29
CA LEU A 327 6.34 -23.23 1.70
C LEU A 327 4.99 -23.88 2.01
N SER A 328 3.99 -23.75 1.13
CA SER A 328 2.64 -24.30 1.32
C SER A 328 2.55 -25.80 1.63
N PRO A 329 3.47 -26.69 1.18
CA PRO A 329 3.45 -28.09 1.60
C PRO A 329 3.80 -28.31 3.08
N TYR A 330 4.49 -27.34 3.70
CA TYR A 330 5.10 -27.48 5.03
C TYR A 330 4.45 -26.56 6.08
N PHE A 331 3.92 -25.41 5.66
CA PHE A 331 3.37 -24.37 6.53
C PHE A 331 2.02 -23.88 6.04
N ASP A 332 1.25 -23.26 6.95
CA ASP A 332 0.08 -22.49 6.55
C ASP A 332 0.56 -21.14 5.99
N THR A 333 0.28 -20.92 4.71
CA THR A 333 0.67 -19.71 3.98
C THR A 333 -0.50 -18.77 3.71
N ASP A 334 -1.71 -19.16 4.11
CA ASP A 334 -2.93 -18.34 4.04
C ASP A 334 -3.06 -17.49 5.30
N LEU A 335 -2.10 -16.58 5.46
CA LEU A 335 -1.98 -15.71 6.63
C LEU A 335 -2.54 -14.32 6.33
N GLU A 336 -3.04 -13.67 7.37
CA GLU A 336 -3.41 -12.26 7.31
C GLU A 336 -2.21 -11.39 6.88
N PRO A 337 -2.46 -10.27 6.16
CA PRO A 337 -1.41 -9.31 5.82
C PRO A 337 -0.65 -8.80 7.05
N VAL A 338 0.66 -8.60 6.89
CA VAL A 338 1.54 -8.07 7.95
C VAL A 338 1.71 -6.55 7.82
N GLU A 339 1.79 -5.85 8.95
CA GLU A 339 2.02 -4.41 8.99
C GLU A 339 3.51 -4.07 8.78
N CYS A 340 3.80 -3.18 7.84
CA CYS A 340 5.16 -2.79 7.46
C CYS A 340 5.33 -1.28 7.56
N TYR A 341 6.45 -0.81 8.10
CA TYR A 341 6.75 0.62 8.23
C TYR A 341 8.07 0.95 7.51
N PHE A 342 7.97 1.74 6.44
CA PHE A 342 9.12 2.21 5.66
C PHE A 342 9.53 3.57 6.21
N LEU A 343 10.50 3.59 7.12
CA LEU A 343 10.90 4.77 7.89
C LEU A 343 12.13 5.48 7.30
N GLU A 344 12.23 6.78 7.55
CA GLU A 344 13.39 7.61 7.18
C GLU A 344 14.62 7.31 8.08
N GLU A 345 14.46 7.05 9.37
CA GLU A 345 15.58 6.67 10.25
C GLU A 345 15.20 5.46 11.13
N LEU A 346 16.08 4.46 11.17
CA LEU A 346 15.97 3.27 12.01
C LEU A 346 16.21 3.60 13.49
N ASP A 347 15.27 4.25 14.16
CA ASP A 347 15.32 4.45 15.63
C ASP A 347 14.39 3.47 16.39
N VAL A 348 14.05 2.35 15.75
CA VAL A 348 13.14 1.35 16.33
C VAL A 348 13.95 0.19 16.90
N ASN A 349 13.94 0.09 18.24
CA ASN A 349 14.29 -1.15 18.92
C ASN A 349 13.38 -2.28 18.37
N TYR A 350 13.99 -3.38 17.91
CA TYR A 350 13.37 -4.68 17.55
C TYR A 350 12.61 -5.35 18.73
N SER A 351 12.07 -4.58 19.67
CA SER A 351 11.51 -5.07 20.93
C SER A 351 10.05 -4.66 21.07
N SER A 352 9.16 -5.43 20.47
CA SER A 352 8.07 -5.99 21.27
C SER A 352 7.69 -7.35 20.67
N SER A 353 7.75 -8.36 21.53
CA SER A 353 7.26 -9.69 21.21
C SER A 353 5.80 -9.57 20.77
N TYR A 354 5.44 -10.27 19.69
CA TYR A 354 4.07 -10.55 19.18
C TYR A 354 3.49 -9.70 18.05
N ILE A 355 4.18 -8.67 17.52
CA ILE A 355 3.78 -8.04 16.25
C ILE A 355 5.05 -7.89 15.41
N ILE A 356 5.10 -8.62 14.30
CA ILE A 356 6.16 -8.44 13.31
C ILE A 356 5.88 -7.09 12.63
N GLN A 357 6.65 -6.06 13.00
CA GLN A 357 6.66 -4.75 12.35
C GLN A 357 7.99 -4.64 11.62
N TYR A 358 7.97 -4.60 10.28
CA TYR A 358 9.21 -4.47 9.51
C TYR A 358 9.64 -3.02 9.44
N THR A 359 10.92 -2.78 9.73
CA THR A 359 11.55 -1.45 9.66
C THR A 359 12.56 -1.32 8.52
N THR A 360 12.87 -2.42 7.81
CA THR A 360 13.76 -2.47 6.62
C THR A 360 13.19 -3.30 5.45
N PRO A 361 11.91 -3.13 5.06
CA PRO A 361 11.25 -4.00 4.09
C PRO A 361 11.89 -3.98 2.70
N LEU A 362 12.56 -2.89 2.26
CA LEU A 362 13.15 -2.84 0.91
C LEU A 362 14.14 -3.98 0.66
N TYR A 363 15.00 -4.29 1.65
CA TYR A 363 16.04 -5.31 1.50
C TYR A 363 15.66 -6.63 2.16
N ALA A 364 15.08 -6.56 3.36
CA ALA A 364 14.84 -7.74 4.17
C ALA A 364 13.40 -8.27 4.03
N GLY A 365 12.50 -7.59 3.30
CA GLY A 365 11.07 -7.88 3.33
C GLY A 365 10.69 -9.33 3.01
N LEU A 366 11.45 -10.02 2.14
CA LEU A 366 11.26 -11.46 1.88
C LEU A 366 11.76 -12.33 3.04
N HIS A 367 12.96 -12.05 3.59
CA HIS A 367 13.54 -12.76 4.75
C HIS A 367 12.57 -12.69 5.92
N GLU A 368 12.12 -11.48 6.18
CA GLU A 368 11.19 -11.11 7.21
C GLU A 368 9.83 -11.81 7.06
N TYR A 369 9.30 -11.94 5.84
CA TYR A 369 8.04 -12.66 5.59
C TYR A 369 8.18 -14.18 5.82
N VAL A 370 9.39 -14.75 5.67
CA VAL A 370 9.63 -16.16 6.03
C VAL A 370 9.43 -16.36 7.53
N HIS A 371 9.83 -15.39 8.37
CA HIS A 371 9.53 -15.46 9.80
C HIS A 371 8.03 -15.44 10.06
N HIS A 372 7.27 -14.61 9.34
CA HIS A 372 5.80 -14.56 9.44
C HIS A 372 5.14 -15.92 9.13
N ILE A 373 5.64 -16.64 8.11
CA ILE A 373 5.13 -17.97 7.75
C ILE A 373 5.55 -19.05 8.75
N THR A 374 6.81 -19.01 9.20
CA THR A 374 7.45 -20.17 9.84
C THR A 374 7.54 -20.07 11.37
N HIS A 375 7.42 -18.87 11.93
CA HIS A 375 7.54 -18.62 13.36
C HIS A 375 6.16 -18.61 14.04
N LYS A 376 5.92 -19.58 14.93
CA LYS A 376 4.71 -19.60 15.77
C LYS A 376 4.98 -18.95 17.12
N SER A 377 4.05 -18.11 17.54
CA SER A 377 4.07 -17.44 18.84
C SER A 377 4.27 -18.43 20.00
N GLY A 378 5.32 -18.22 20.79
CA GLY A 378 5.64 -19.03 21.98
C GLY A 378 6.54 -20.24 21.74
N GLU A 379 6.94 -20.53 20.50
CA GLU A 379 7.90 -21.59 20.19
C GLU A 379 9.34 -21.05 20.20
N ARG A 380 10.20 -21.66 21.03
CA ARG A 380 11.66 -21.40 20.99
C ARG A 380 12.32 -22.38 20.05
N ARG A 381 12.95 -21.86 18.98
CA ARG A 381 13.87 -22.60 18.12
C ARG A 381 15.21 -21.86 18.08
N PRO A 382 16.33 -22.55 17.81
CA PRO A 382 17.62 -21.89 17.68
C PRO A 382 17.64 -20.89 16.52
N PHE A 383 18.34 -19.77 16.69
CA PHE A 383 18.46 -18.72 15.67
C PHE A 383 18.99 -19.24 14.34
N TRP A 384 20.01 -20.11 14.34
CA TRP A 384 20.54 -20.66 13.08
C TRP A 384 19.47 -21.39 12.24
N LEU A 385 18.42 -21.92 12.87
CA LEU A 385 17.31 -22.54 12.17
C LEU A 385 16.31 -21.48 11.70
N ILE A 386 15.92 -20.55 12.58
CA ILE A 386 14.96 -19.48 12.28
C ILE A 386 15.52 -18.57 11.18
N ASP A 387 16.64 -17.91 11.44
CA ASP A 387 17.30 -16.99 10.52
C ASP A 387 17.95 -17.72 9.34
N GLY A 388 18.45 -18.95 9.55
CA GLY A 388 19.02 -19.74 8.46
C GLY A 388 17.99 -20.12 7.41
N LEU A 389 16.74 -20.44 7.78
CA LEU A 389 15.68 -20.68 6.80
C LEU A 389 15.23 -19.38 6.12
N ALA A 390 15.11 -18.29 6.87
CA ALA A 390 14.76 -16.99 6.28
C ALA A 390 15.78 -16.55 5.24
N GLU A 391 17.07 -16.62 5.57
CA GLU A 391 18.17 -16.38 4.63
C GLU A 391 18.21 -17.41 3.50
N TYR A 392 17.96 -18.69 3.78
CA TYR A 392 17.92 -19.72 2.74
C TYR A 392 16.82 -19.42 1.70
N CYS A 393 15.63 -19.07 2.17
CA CYS A 393 14.54 -18.67 1.29
C CYS A 393 14.85 -17.36 0.56
N HIS A 394 15.57 -16.43 1.21
CA HIS A 394 15.99 -15.18 0.62
C HIS A 394 17.08 -15.34 -0.46
N TYR A 395 17.93 -16.37 -0.41
CA TYR A 395 19.11 -16.49 -1.29
C TYR A 395 19.24 -17.79 -2.10
N TYR A 396 18.58 -18.89 -1.75
CA TYR A 396 18.72 -20.20 -2.41
C TYR A 396 17.45 -20.74 -3.03
N ASN A 397 16.26 -20.34 -2.55
CA ASN A 397 14.98 -20.82 -3.07
C ASN A 397 14.58 -20.18 -4.42
N PHE A 398 15.52 -20.16 -5.38
CA PHE A 398 15.42 -19.48 -6.66
C PHE A 398 15.28 -20.44 -7.83
N LYS A 399 14.42 -21.46 -7.71
CA LYS A 399 14.23 -22.41 -8.80
C LYS A 399 13.66 -21.76 -10.08
N ASN A 400 13.08 -20.54 -10.07
CA ASN A 400 12.48 -19.89 -11.26
C ASN A 400 12.41 -18.34 -11.30
N LEU A 401 13.44 -17.57 -10.92
CA LEU A 401 13.55 -16.07 -11.03
C LEU A 401 13.00 -15.22 -9.86
N SER A 402 12.66 -15.82 -8.71
CA SER A 402 12.16 -15.19 -7.46
C SER A 402 13.17 -14.35 -6.66
N SER A 403 14.00 -13.53 -7.30
CA SER A 403 14.80 -12.53 -6.57
C SER A 403 14.73 -11.17 -7.25
N ARG A 404 13.58 -10.80 -7.80
CA ARG A 404 13.48 -9.54 -8.56
C ARG A 404 13.87 -8.36 -7.70
N MET A 405 13.43 -8.34 -6.45
CA MET A 405 13.73 -7.27 -5.51
C MET A 405 15.20 -7.26 -5.09
N THR A 406 15.74 -8.38 -4.59
CA THR A 406 17.17 -8.51 -4.27
C THR A 406 18.04 -8.21 -5.49
N LYS A 407 17.62 -8.60 -6.70
CA LYS A 407 18.34 -8.32 -7.93
C LYS A 407 18.27 -6.86 -8.31
N GLU A 408 17.09 -6.26 -8.42
CA GLU A 408 16.92 -4.85 -8.82
C GLU A 408 17.66 -3.93 -7.85
N ILE A 409 17.53 -4.18 -6.55
CA ILE A 409 18.23 -3.41 -5.53
C ILE A 409 19.74 -3.65 -5.61
N PHE A 410 20.23 -4.91 -5.56
CA PHE A 410 21.67 -5.17 -5.63
C PHE A 410 22.30 -4.76 -6.98
N TYR A 411 21.57 -4.86 -8.10
CA TYR A 411 22.07 -4.59 -9.45
C TYR A 411 22.04 -3.10 -9.76
N ASN A 412 20.93 -2.40 -9.50
CA ASN A 412 20.83 -0.96 -9.75
C ASN A 412 21.71 -0.18 -8.77
N ASP A 413 21.77 -0.56 -7.49
CA ASP A 413 22.59 0.17 -6.51
C ASP A 413 24.09 -0.06 -6.67
N ARG A 414 24.54 -1.25 -7.10
CA ARG A 414 25.99 -1.53 -7.19
C ARG A 414 26.61 -1.31 -8.56
N LEU A 415 25.85 -1.38 -9.65
CA LEU A 415 26.42 -1.24 -11.00
C LEU A 415 26.18 0.14 -11.62
N GLU A 416 25.06 0.80 -11.33
CA GLU A 416 24.78 2.14 -11.87
C GLU A 416 25.27 3.26 -10.92
N ASN A 417 25.12 3.08 -9.61
CA ASN A 417 25.55 4.05 -8.61
C ASN A 417 26.96 3.74 -8.08
N LYS A 418 27.98 4.41 -8.64
CA LYS A 418 29.27 4.57 -7.94
C LYS A 418 28.99 5.29 -6.61
N PHE A 419 28.94 4.55 -5.50
CA PHE A 419 28.80 4.99 -4.11
C PHE A 419 29.09 6.49 -3.90
N VAL A 420 28.05 7.27 -3.59
CA VAL A 420 28.19 8.66 -3.16
C VAL A 420 28.47 8.66 -1.66
N VAL A 421 29.63 9.19 -1.28
CA VAL A 421 29.97 9.50 0.11
C VAL A 421 29.09 10.66 0.57
N GLN A 422 28.17 10.43 1.49
CA GLN A 422 27.66 11.46 2.38
C GLN A 422 28.07 11.15 3.82
N ASN A 423 28.66 12.14 4.49
CA ASN A 423 28.88 12.17 5.95
C ASN A 423 29.79 11.09 6.59
N ASN A 424 30.81 10.59 5.87
CA ASN A 424 31.93 9.82 6.45
C ASN A 424 31.58 8.50 7.18
N GLU A 425 30.35 8.00 7.09
CA GLU A 425 30.01 6.68 7.62
C GLU A 425 29.62 5.75 6.47
N ILE A 426 30.22 4.56 6.50
CA ILE A 426 30.26 3.58 5.41
C ILE A 426 29.27 2.49 5.78
N VAL A 427 28.27 2.25 4.93
CA VAL A 427 27.48 1.02 5.02
C VAL A 427 27.58 0.25 3.71
N CYS A 428 28.27 -0.88 3.82
CA CYS A 428 28.62 -1.84 2.77
C CYS A 428 29.43 -1.29 1.57
N ASN A 429 30.62 -0.73 1.83
CA ASN A 429 31.61 -0.48 0.79
C ASN A 429 32.22 -1.80 0.29
N TYR A 430 31.84 -2.24 -0.91
CA TYR A 430 32.81 -2.95 -1.75
C TYR A 430 33.45 -1.87 -2.63
N THR A 431 34.74 -1.62 -2.42
CA THR A 431 35.57 -0.93 -3.42
C THR A 431 35.43 -1.65 -4.76
N ASN A 432 35.69 -0.96 -5.89
CA ASN A 432 35.74 -1.61 -7.21
C ASN A 432 36.67 -2.83 -7.19
N GLU A 433 37.73 -2.78 -6.38
CA GLU A 433 38.66 -3.88 -6.16
C GLU A 433 37.97 -5.07 -5.45
N GLU A 434 37.26 -4.84 -4.34
CA GLU A 434 36.53 -5.90 -3.63
C GLU A 434 35.39 -6.49 -4.47
N LEU A 435 34.70 -5.67 -5.27
CA LEU A 435 33.70 -6.15 -6.22
C LEU A 435 34.35 -7.01 -7.31
N GLU A 436 35.50 -6.60 -7.85
CA GLU A 436 36.25 -7.38 -8.83
C GLU A 436 36.75 -8.71 -8.23
N LYS A 437 37.22 -8.71 -6.97
CA LYS A 437 37.57 -9.93 -6.23
C LYS A 437 36.37 -10.85 -6.09
N TYR A 438 35.21 -10.31 -5.73
CA TYR A 438 33.97 -11.06 -5.58
C TYR A 438 33.52 -11.67 -6.92
N LEU A 439 33.49 -10.88 -7.99
CA LEU A 439 33.15 -11.34 -9.33
C LEU A 439 34.14 -12.40 -9.84
N ASN A 440 35.43 -12.26 -9.55
CA ASN A 440 36.44 -13.26 -9.87
C ASN A 440 36.20 -14.56 -9.08
N CYS A 441 35.87 -14.46 -7.79
CA CYS A 441 35.51 -15.59 -6.95
C CYS A 441 34.30 -16.34 -7.52
N VAL A 442 33.20 -15.64 -7.79
CA VAL A 442 31.98 -16.19 -8.41
C VAL A 442 32.30 -16.88 -9.73
N ASN A 443 33.12 -16.27 -10.59
CA ASN A 443 33.53 -16.86 -11.87
C ASN A 443 34.40 -18.13 -11.74
N LYS A 444 35.15 -18.27 -10.65
CA LYS A 444 35.94 -19.48 -10.37
C LYS A 444 35.07 -20.57 -9.77
N LEU A 445 34.26 -20.24 -8.77
CA LEU A 445 33.35 -21.17 -8.10
C LEU A 445 32.27 -21.70 -9.04
N SER A 446 31.76 -20.87 -9.96
CA SER A 446 30.76 -21.29 -10.95
C SER A 446 31.18 -22.47 -11.78
N LYS A 447 32.47 -22.56 -12.12
CA LYS A 447 33.04 -23.65 -12.93
C LYS A 447 33.22 -24.95 -12.16
N VAL A 448 33.21 -24.88 -10.83
CA VAL A 448 33.44 -26.04 -9.96
C VAL A 448 32.12 -26.58 -9.41
N ILE A 449 31.15 -25.70 -9.13
CA ILE A 449 29.87 -26.06 -8.49
C ILE A 449 28.80 -26.44 -9.52
N LYS A 450 28.71 -25.83 -10.71
CA LYS A 450 27.72 -26.15 -11.76
C LYS A 450 28.30 -26.03 -13.19
N ASN A 451 27.59 -26.53 -14.22
CA ASN A 451 28.03 -26.45 -15.61
C ASN A 451 27.81 -25.03 -16.20
N PRO A 452 28.86 -24.27 -16.55
CA PRO A 452 28.80 -22.82 -16.82
C PRO A 452 28.06 -22.40 -18.10
N ASP A 453 27.74 -23.34 -19.00
CA ASP A 453 27.26 -23.02 -20.36
C ASP A 453 25.75 -22.72 -20.48
N SER A 454 24.99 -22.68 -19.38
CA SER A 454 23.53 -22.48 -19.39
C SER A 454 23.03 -21.28 -18.57
N ILE A 455 23.92 -20.45 -18.03
CA ILE A 455 23.60 -19.63 -16.86
C ILE A 455 23.77 -18.13 -17.18
N ASP A 456 22.74 -17.35 -16.89
CA ASP A 456 22.83 -15.89 -16.87
C ASP A 456 23.70 -15.47 -15.67
N LYS A 457 24.84 -14.86 -15.98
CA LYS A 457 25.93 -14.53 -15.04
C LYS A 457 25.48 -13.65 -13.86
N ASN A 458 24.38 -12.92 -14.01
CA ASN A 458 23.86 -12.04 -12.96
C ASN A 458 23.14 -12.81 -11.85
N TYR A 459 22.52 -13.97 -12.15
CA TYR A 459 21.78 -14.77 -11.15
C TYR A 459 22.70 -15.58 -10.25
N PHE A 460 23.84 -16.01 -10.80
CA PHE A 460 24.76 -16.87 -10.08
C PHE A 460 25.56 -16.13 -8.99
N PHE A 461 25.63 -14.80 -9.05
CA PHE A 461 26.25 -14.00 -7.99
C PHE A 461 25.47 -14.10 -6.68
N ILE A 462 24.13 -14.05 -6.73
CA ILE A 462 23.27 -14.08 -5.54
C ILE A 462 23.26 -15.49 -4.93
N GLU A 463 23.14 -16.55 -5.76
CA GLU A 463 23.19 -17.95 -5.27
C GLU A 463 24.50 -18.27 -4.55
N LEU A 464 25.63 -17.78 -5.05
CA LEU A 464 26.93 -17.99 -4.41
C LEU A 464 27.28 -16.97 -3.35
N PHE A 465 26.50 -15.89 -3.20
CA PHE A 465 26.81 -14.85 -2.24
C PHE A 465 26.88 -15.44 -0.83
N VAL A 466 25.89 -16.26 -0.48
CA VAL A 466 25.83 -16.92 0.82
C VAL A 466 27.00 -17.90 1.01
N GLU A 467 27.27 -18.77 0.04
CA GLU A 467 28.40 -19.72 0.15
C GLU A 467 29.75 -19.01 0.27
N ILE A 468 29.99 -17.96 -0.52
CA ILE A 468 31.24 -17.19 -0.48
C ILE A 468 31.41 -16.52 0.88
N ASN A 469 30.36 -15.89 1.42
CA ASN A 469 30.45 -15.24 2.73
C ASN A 469 30.58 -16.27 3.86
N ALA A 470 29.88 -17.40 3.80
CA ALA A 470 30.02 -18.48 4.77
C ALA A 470 31.44 -19.07 4.77
N ILE A 471 32.05 -19.26 3.58
CA ILE A 471 33.46 -19.67 3.46
C ILE A 471 34.40 -18.60 3.99
N ASN A 472 34.11 -17.32 3.73
CA ASN A 472 34.92 -16.21 4.24
C ASN A 472 34.86 -16.12 5.77
N ASP A 473 33.68 -16.32 6.37
CA ASP A 473 33.49 -16.40 7.82
C ASP A 473 34.25 -17.61 8.41
N TYR A 474 34.22 -18.75 7.73
CA TYR A 474 35.02 -19.93 8.09
C TYR A 474 36.53 -19.65 8.05
N LEU A 475 37.01 -18.92 7.04
CA LEU A 475 38.42 -18.56 6.90
C LEU A 475 38.86 -17.47 7.90
N ASN A 476 37.94 -16.58 8.28
CA ASN A 476 38.20 -15.39 9.10
C ASN A 476 37.19 -15.26 10.27
N PRO A 477 37.15 -16.24 11.20
CA PRO A 477 36.11 -16.29 12.23
C PRO A 477 36.16 -15.11 13.22
N GLU A 478 37.32 -14.44 13.35
CA GLU A 478 37.47 -13.27 14.22
C GLU A 478 36.79 -12.00 13.68
N SER A 479 36.52 -11.95 12.36
CA SER A 479 35.82 -10.82 11.72
C SER A 479 34.32 -11.05 11.52
N ALA A 480 33.83 -12.26 11.82
CA ALA A 480 32.45 -12.66 11.58
C ALA A 480 31.50 -12.07 12.64
N SER A 481 30.44 -11.38 12.21
CA SER A 481 29.40 -10.85 13.10
C SER A 481 28.35 -11.93 13.40
N THR A 482 28.57 -12.68 14.48
CA THR A 482 27.71 -13.81 14.88
C THR A 482 26.39 -13.36 15.53
N PHE A 483 25.40 -14.25 15.60
CA PHE A 483 24.16 -13.98 16.35
C PHE A 483 24.41 -13.70 17.84
N ALA A 484 25.42 -14.33 18.44
CA ALA A 484 25.80 -14.14 19.84
C ALA A 484 26.29 -12.69 20.12
N SER A 485 27.01 -12.09 19.16
CA SER A 485 27.43 -10.68 19.25
C SER A 485 26.27 -9.71 19.08
N THR A 486 25.22 -10.10 18.36
CA THR A 486 24.06 -9.25 18.07
C THR A 486 22.98 -9.32 19.15
N TYR A 487 22.70 -10.51 19.69
CA TYR A 487 21.53 -10.73 20.56
C TYR A 487 21.86 -11.10 22.01
N LEU A 488 23.14 -11.19 22.42
CA LEU A 488 23.57 -11.47 23.80
C LEU A 488 23.02 -12.80 24.39
N PHE A 489 22.76 -13.81 23.56
CA PHE A 489 22.31 -15.14 23.99
C PHE A 489 23.34 -16.24 23.68
N ASN A 490 23.40 -17.27 24.55
CA ASN A 490 24.27 -18.43 24.40
C ASN A 490 23.43 -19.69 24.12
N GLU A 491 22.86 -19.75 22.91
CA GLU A 491 22.07 -20.88 22.41
C GLU A 491 22.86 -21.67 21.35
N ILE A 492 22.44 -22.91 21.06
CA ILE A 492 23.09 -23.75 20.04
C ILE A 492 23.10 -23.00 18.70
N GLY A 493 24.27 -22.91 18.07
CA GLY A 493 24.45 -22.21 16.79
C GLY A 493 24.42 -20.69 16.87
N SER A 494 24.42 -20.09 18.07
CA SER A 494 24.51 -18.61 18.18
C SER A 494 25.87 -18.05 17.73
N ASN A 495 26.88 -18.91 17.60
CA ASN A 495 28.18 -18.57 17.02
C ASN A 495 28.18 -18.51 15.48
N LEU A 496 27.06 -18.81 14.82
CA LEU A 496 26.94 -18.69 13.37
C LEU A 496 26.59 -17.25 12.97
N THR A 497 26.92 -16.88 11.73
CA THR A 497 26.44 -15.68 11.04
C THR A 497 25.20 -16.01 10.19
N TYR A 498 24.50 -15.00 9.68
CA TYR A 498 23.41 -15.19 8.70
C TYR A 498 23.85 -16.04 7.49
N PRO A 499 24.95 -15.71 6.77
CA PRO A 499 25.40 -16.54 5.65
C PRO A 499 25.78 -17.97 6.06
N THR A 500 26.41 -18.14 7.22
CA THR A 500 26.81 -19.47 7.69
C THR A 500 25.59 -20.33 8.03
N ALA A 501 24.58 -19.76 8.69
CA ALA A 501 23.33 -20.46 8.99
C ALA A 501 22.59 -20.88 7.72
N ALA A 502 22.50 -19.98 6.74
CA ALA A 502 21.87 -20.25 5.45
C ALA A 502 22.60 -21.33 4.64
N SER A 503 23.94 -21.27 4.57
CA SER A 503 24.76 -22.32 3.94
C SER A 503 24.60 -23.66 4.66
N MET A 504 24.49 -23.66 5.99
CA MET A 504 24.21 -24.87 6.77
C MET A 504 22.82 -25.45 6.45
N VAL A 505 21.78 -24.61 6.35
CA VAL A 505 20.43 -25.03 5.91
C VAL A 505 20.46 -25.62 4.50
N ASN A 506 21.14 -24.93 3.56
CA ASN A 506 21.33 -25.41 2.20
C ASN A 506 21.99 -26.81 2.18
N TYR A 507 23.07 -26.99 2.93
CA TYR A 507 23.74 -28.29 3.09
C TYR A 507 22.80 -29.37 3.63
N LEU A 508 22.00 -29.06 4.65
CA LEU A 508 21.06 -30.02 5.23
C LEU A 508 20.00 -30.45 4.22
N ILE A 509 19.46 -29.49 3.46
CA ILE A 509 18.47 -29.76 2.41
C ILE A 509 19.09 -30.59 1.27
N ASP A 510 20.27 -30.22 0.78
CA ASP A 510 20.94 -30.93 -0.32
C ASP A 510 21.36 -32.35 0.05
N THR A 511 21.80 -32.55 1.30
CA THR A 511 22.31 -33.85 1.77
C THR A 511 21.21 -34.78 2.26
N TYR A 512 20.21 -34.23 2.95
CA TYR A 512 19.21 -35.01 3.69
C TYR A 512 17.78 -34.85 3.15
N GLY A 513 17.52 -33.88 2.27
CA GLY A 513 16.24 -33.61 1.63
C GLY A 513 15.39 -32.55 2.34
N GLU A 514 14.66 -31.77 1.55
CA GLU A 514 13.74 -30.70 2.01
C GLU A 514 12.73 -31.22 3.05
N GLU A 515 12.06 -32.34 2.75
CA GLU A 515 11.08 -32.98 3.65
C GLU A 515 11.64 -33.20 5.05
N LYS A 516 12.86 -33.75 5.13
CA LYS A 516 13.52 -34.04 6.40
C LYS A 516 13.91 -32.75 7.11
N PHE A 517 14.40 -31.74 6.39
CA PHE A 517 14.70 -30.45 6.99
C PHE A 517 13.46 -29.80 7.63
N PHE A 518 12.34 -29.74 6.90
CA PHE A 518 11.12 -29.10 7.40
C PHE A 518 10.45 -29.84 8.56
N GLU A 519 10.77 -31.13 8.79
CA GLU A 519 10.33 -31.82 10.02
C GLU A 519 10.85 -31.16 11.31
N LEU A 520 11.95 -30.39 11.24
CA LEU A 520 12.47 -29.61 12.38
C LEU A 520 11.50 -28.55 12.89
N TYR A 521 10.53 -28.15 12.07
CA TYR A 521 9.52 -27.14 12.41
C TYR A 521 8.25 -27.74 12.98
N LYS A 522 8.10 -29.07 12.99
CA LYS A 522 7.01 -29.76 13.70
C LYS A 522 7.23 -29.68 15.22
N ASP A 523 6.17 -29.90 15.99
CA ASP A 523 6.18 -29.74 17.45
C ASP A 523 7.35 -30.48 18.13
N GLY A 524 8.10 -29.77 18.98
CA GLY A 524 9.07 -30.37 19.90
C GLY A 524 10.54 -30.40 19.48
N TYR A 525 10.94 -29.70 18.39
CA TYR A 525 12.33 -29.50 17.91
C TYR A 525 13.35 -30.53 18.43
N ASN A 526 13.61 -31.58 17.64
CA ASN A 526 14.57 -32.63 18.02
C ASN A 526 15.42 -33.07 16.82
N TYR A 527 16.37 -32.22 16.43
CA TYR A 527 17.27 -32.52 15.31
C TYR A 527 18.14 -33.76 15.57
N GLN A 528 18.51 -34.06 16.82
CA GLN A 528 19.32 -35.23 17.13
C GLN A 528 18.55 -36.54 16.86
N GLU A 529 17.27 -36.60 17.20
CA GLU A 529 16.42 -37.74 16.86
C GLU A 529 16.23 -37.87 15.34
N LEU A 530 16.06 -36.74 14.66
CA LEU A 530 15.80 -36.71 13.22
C LEU A 530 17.02 -37.09 12.38
N TYR A 531 18.18 -36.51 12.68
CA TYR A 531 19.43 -36.72 11.94
C TYR A 531 20.31 -37.84 12.52
N GLY A 532 20.06 -38.24 13.77
CA GLY A 532 20.93 -39.18 14.48
C GLY A 532 22.29 -38.57 14.85
N LYS A 533 22.40 -37.24 14.87
CA LYS A 533 23.65 -36.48 14.97
C LYS A 533 23.52 -35.30 15.94
N SER A 534 24.59 -34.96 16.66
CA SER A 534 24.68 -33.71 17.41
C SER A 534 24.85 -32.51 16.48
N PHE A 535 24.67 -31.29 17.00
CA PHE A 535 24.84 -30.08 16.20
C PHE A 535 26.29 -29.95 15.74
N GLU A 536 27.24 -30.29 16.61
CA GLU A 536 28.67 -30.30 16.30
C GLU A 536 28.99 -31.29 15.18
N GLU A 537 28.39 -32.49 15.19
CA GLU A 537 28.56 -33.46 14.09
C GLU A 537 27.99 -32.93 12.76
N LEU A 538 26.81 -32.30 12.78
CA LEU A 538 26.24 -31.68 11.57
C LEU A 538 27.08 -30.50 11.08
N TYR A 539 27.62 -29.71 12.00
CA TYR A 539 28.48 -28.57 11.69
C TYR A 539 29.83 -29.03 11.10
N GLU A 540 30.46 -30.08 11.65
CA GLU A 540 31.67 -30.68 11.09
C GLU A 540 31.45 -31.21 9.66
N GLU A 541 30.28 -31.80 9.38
CA GLU A 541 29.93 -32.23 8.03
C GLU A 541 29.73 -31.06 7.06
N TRP A 542 29.07 -30.00 7.52
CA TRP A 542 28.93 -28.77 6.75
C TRP A 542 30.31 -28.12 6.48
N GLU A 543 31.21 -28.05 7.47
CA GLU A 543 32.57 -27.56 7.25
C GLU A 543 33.30 -28.40 6.20
N ALA A 544 33.16 -29.72 6.25
CA ALA A 544 33.73 -30.63 5.25
C ALA A 544 33.12 -30.40 3.85
N TYR A 545 31.84 -29.99 3.78
CA TYR A 545 31.14 -29.65 2.54
C TYR A 545 31.68 -28.35 1.92
N ILE A 546 31.93 -27.29 2.71
CA ILE A 546 32.40 -26.00 2.17
C ILE A 546 33.91 -25.93 1.94
N LYS A 547 34.70 -26.73 2.68
CA LYS A 547 36.17 -26.71 2.66
C LYS A 547 36.83 -26.87 1.28
N PRO A 548 36.34 -27.70 0.34
CA PRO A 548 36.90 -27.80 -1.01
C PRO A 548 36.91 -26.48 -1.79
N TYR A 549 36.05 -25.53 -1.42
CA TYR A 549 35.94 -24.23 -2.06
C TYR A 549 36.77 -23.13 -1.36
N ALA A 550 37.27 -23.40 -0.15
CA ALA A 550 38.00 -22.43 0.67
C ALA A 550 39.26 -21.89 -0.03
N ASP A 551 40.01 -22.74 -0.72
CA ASP A 551 41.21 -22.32 -1.46
C ASP A 551 40.86 -21.36 -2.61
N ILE A 552 39.69 -21.53 -3.25
CA ILE A 552 39.22 -20.69 -4.36
C ILE A 552 38.85 -19.30 -3.84
N VAL A 553 38.09 -19.24 -2.74
CA VAL A 553 37.70 -18.00 -2.07
C VAL A 553 38.95 -17.28 -1.56
N LYS A 554 39.82 -17.98 -0.84
CA LYS A 554 41.08 -17.43 -0.32
C LYS A 554 41.94 -16.81 -1.43
N GLU A 555 42.14 -17.51 -2.55
CA GLU A 555 42.92 -16.98 -3.68
C GLU A 555 42.28 -15.75 -4.33
N ALA A 556 40.95 -15.61 -4.24
CA ALA A 556 40.23 -14.46 -4.78
C ALA A 556 40.31 -13.22 -3.88
N PHE A 557 40.36 -13.40 -2.56
CA PHE A 557 40.40 -12.29 -1.59
C PHE A 557 41.82 -11.87 -1.16
N GLU A 558 42.84 -12.74 -1.29
CA GLU A 558 44.25 -12.44 -0.91
C GLU A 558 45.09 -11.77 -2.02
N LYS A 559 44.61 -11.74 -3.26
CA LYS A 559 45.25 -11.02 -4.38
C LYS A 559 44.63 -9.64 -4.55
#